data_AF-A0A7S2XA37-F1
#
_entry.id   AF-A0A7S2XA37-F1
#
_cell.length_a   1.000
_cell.length_b   1.000
_cell.length_c   1.000
_cell.angle_alpha   90.00
_cell.angle_beta   90.00
_cell.angle_gamma   90.00
#
_symmetry.space_group_name_H-M   'P 1'
#
loop_
_entity.id
_entity.type
_entity.pdbx_description
1 polymer ?
#
loop_
_entity_poly.entity_id
_entity_poly.type
_entity_poly.pdbx_seq_one_letter_code
_entity_poly.pdbx_strand_id
1 'polypeptide(L)'
;ARGVPVERMRTRTRVGAAEKKFAKEFKNEGPFQVMKLVIDKAFVPGEGKQIYNGVFVKELDKPVPSLAEQQRLREEAKKNLVNIGMEERARRRKAGYIGYAVTVLTAALMIYFPVPALARLGIFLPLSLAQGFTASANEGL
;
A
#
# COMPACT_ATOMS: atom_id res chain seq x y z
N ALA A 1 26.97 -40.16 -13.32
CA ALA A 1 27.37 -38.89 -12.71
C ALA A 1 26.17 -38.33 -11.95
N ARG A 2 26.10 -38.58 -10.64
CA ARG A 2 26.20 -37.59 -9.55
C ARG A 2 25.09 -36.55 -9.57
N GLY A 3 24.09 -36.78 -8.72
CA GLY A 3 23.05 -35.81 -8.39
C GLY A 3 23.66 -34.57 -7.72
N VAL A 4 23.13 -33.42 -8.09
CA VAL A 4 23.47 -32.13 -7.51
C VAL A 4 22.51 -31.87 -6.35
N PRO A 5 22.98 -31.76 -5.10
CA PRO A 5 22.12 -31.36 -3.99
C PRO A 5 21.88 -29.84 -4.08
N VAL A 6 20.62 -29.45 -4.28
CA VAL A 6 20.19 -28.05 -4.17
C VAL A 6 20.18 -27.69 -2.68
N GLU A 7 21.25 -27.05 -2.26
CA GLU A 7 21.41 -26.45 -0.94
C GLU A 7 20.33 -25.37 -0.76
N ARG A 8 19.23 -25.74 -0.07
CA ARG A 8 18.19 -24.80 0.34
C ARG A 8 18.78 -23.84 1.37
N MET A 9 19.32 -22.73 0.88
CA MET A 9 19.73 -21.59 1.69
C MET A 9 18.48 -21.08 2.43
N ARG A 10 18.36 -21.47 3.70
CA ARG A 10 17.36 -20.97 4.63
C ARG A 10 17.64 -19.48 4.86
N THR A 11 16.99 -18.61 4.10
CA THR A 11 16.77 -17.21 4.49
C THR A 11 15.75 -17.16 5.62
N ARG A 12 16.12 -17.72 6.78
CA ARG A 12 15.44 -17.44 8.03
C ARG A 12 15.93 -16.08 8.54
N THR A 13 14.96 -15.33 9.08
CA THR A 13 15.15 -14.33 10.14
C THR A 13 15.73 -12.96 9.76
N ARG A 14 14.91 -12.14 9.08
CA ARG A 14 14.73 -10.73 9.51
C ARG A 14 13.28 -10.34 9.83
N VAL A 15 12.29 -11.14 9.41
CA VAL A 15 10.87 -10.88 9.74
C VAL A 15 10.55 -11.19 11.21
N GLY A 16 11.20 -12.21 11.80
CA GLY A 16 10.91 -12.66 13.17
C GLY A 16 11.26 -11.68 14.30
N ALA A 17 12.03 -10.62 14.03
CA ALA A 17 12.35 -9.60 15.04
C ALA A 17 11.26 -8.51 15.14
N ALA A 18 10.56 -8.22 14.04
CA ALA A 18 9.50 -7.22 13.99
C ALA A 18 8.16 -7.77 14.50
N GLU A 19 7.84 -9.04 14.22
CA GLU A 19 6.63 -9.71 14.73
C GLU A 19 6.63 -9.82 16.26
N LYS A 20 7.80 -10.02 16.88
CA LYS A 20 7.91 -10.17 18.34
C LYS A 20 7.59 -8.92 19.15
N LYS A 21 7.59 -7.72 18.54
CA LYS A 21 7.23 -6.47 19.25
C LYS A 21 5.73 -6.18 19.23
N PHE A 22 4.97 -6.79 18.33
CA PHE A 22 3.52 -6.59 18.23
C PHE A 22 2.68 -7.78 18.73
N ALA A 23 3.30 -8.93 18.95
CA ALA A 23 2.68 -10.06 19.64
C ALA A 23 2.61 -9.81 21.17
N LYS A 24 1.98 -8.72 21.61
CA LYS A 24 1.29 -8.82 22.91
C LYS A 24 0.11 -9.76 22.65
N GLU A 25 0.32 -11.01 23.02
CA GLU A 25 -0.67 -12.08 22.98
C GLU A 25 -2.01 -11.52 23.46
N PHE A 26 -3.01 -11.51 22.59
CA PHE A 26 -4.34 -11.01 22.92
C PHE A 26 -4.94 -11.90 24.01
N LYS A 27 -4.86 -11.44 25.26
CA LYS A 27 -5.43 -12.09 26.43
C LYS A 27 -6.88 -11.64 26.60
N ASN A 28 -7.81 -12.41 26.04
CA ASN A 28 -9.23 -12.25 26.31
C ASN A 28 -9.52 -12.88 27.68
N GLU A 29 -9.32 -12.14 28.77
CA GLU A 29 -9.59 -12.61 30.15
C GLU A 29 -11.02 -12.25 30.63
N GLY A 30 -11.86 -11.68 29.77
CA GLY A 30 -13.22 -11.26 30.11
C GLY A 30 -14.30 -12.35 30.04
N PRO A 31 -15.58 -12.02 30.33
CA PRO A 31 -16.70 -12.97 30.35
C PRO A 31 -17.01 -13.62 28.99
N PHE A 32 -16.40 -13.12 27.90
CA PHE A 32 -16.55 -13.63 26.54
C PHE A 32 -15.42 -14.60 26.13
N GLN A 33 -14.66 -15.16 27.09
CA GLN A 33 -13.65 -16.19 26.84
C GLN A 33 -14.18 -17.39 26.05
N VAL A 34 -15.41 -17.80 26.34
CA VAL A 34 -16.10 -18.89 25.63
C VAL A 34 -16.25 -18.59 24.13
N MET A 35 -16.39 -17.33 23.74
CA MET A 35 -16.46 -16.96 22.32
C MET A 35 -15.13 -17.18 21.59
N LYS A 36 -13.99 -17.05 22.27
CA LYS A 36 -12.70 -17.43 21.67
C LYS A 36 -12.69 -18.92 21.31
N LEU A 37 -13.16 -19.78 22.22
CA LEU A 37 -13.24 -21.22 21.96
C LEU A 37 -14.21 -21.56 20.81
N VAL A 38 -15.32 -20.85 20.71
CA VAL A 38 -16.30 -21.01 19.61
C VAL A 38 -15.71 -20.53 18.29
N ILE A 39 -15.05 -19.37 18.27
CA ILE A 39 -14.41 -18.82 17.07
C ILE A 39 -13.25 -19.71 16.62
N ASP A 40 -12.37 -20.13 17.52
CA ASP A 40 -11.21 -20.97 17.20
C ASP A 40 -11.63 -22.36 16.68
N LYS A 41 -12.78 -22.90 17.14
CA LYS A 41 -13.34 -24.17 16.62
C LYS A 41 -14.13 -23.99 15.33
N ALA A 42 -14.88 -22.89 15.19
CA ALA A 42 -15.72 -22.62 14.01
C ALA A 42 -14.89 -22.12 12.82
N PHE A 43 -13.81 -21.38 13.09
CA PHE A 43 -12.90 -20.83 12.11
C PHE A 43 -11.52 -21.44 12.29
N VAL A 44 -11.25 -22.48 11.50
CA VAL A 44 -9.87 -22.97 11.33
C VAL A 44 -9.28 -22.20 10.16
N PRO A 45 -8.46 -21.14 10.38
CA PRO A 45 -7.74 -20.48 9.31
C PRO A 45 -6.83 -21.50 8.64
N GLY A 46 -7.10 -21.78 7.37
CA GLY A 46 -6.35 -22.72 6.56
C GLY A 46 -6.32 -22.23 5.12
N GLU A 47 -5.22 -22.52 4.42
CA GLU A 47 -5.09 -22.20 3.00
C GLU A 47 -6.19 -22.95 2.21
N GLY A 48 -6.84 -22.27 1.26
CA GLY A 48 -7.89 -22.88 0.41
C GLY A 48 -9.32 -22.85 0.96
N LYS A 49 -9.58 -22.11 2.05
CA LYS A 49 -10.93 -21.92 2.61
C LYS A 49 -11.38 -20.45 2.48
N GLN A 50 -12.63 -20.24 2.04
CA GLN A 50 -13.24 -18.92 1.90
C GLN A 50 -14.36 -18.75 2.93
N ILE A 51 -14.35 -17.62 3.63
CA ILE A 51 -15.47 -17.20 4.47
C ILE A 51 -16.59 -16.70 3.56
N TYR A 52 -17.72 -17.38 3.59
CA TYR A 52 -18.95 -17.06 2.88
C TYR A 52 -20.02 -16.65 3.90
N ASN A 53 -20.74 -15.55 3.62
CA ASN A 53 -21.77 -15.01 4.51
C ASN A 53 -21.29 -14.80 5.97
N GLY A 54 -20.07 -14.29 6.13
CA GLY A 54 -19.51 -13.85 7.41
C GLY A 54 -19.05 -14.96 8.37
N VAL A 55 -19.76 -16.10 8.43
CA VAL A 55 -19.49 -17.16 9.43
C VAL A 55 -19.34 -18.55 8.83
N PHE A 56 -19.81 -18.78 7.61
CA PHE A 56 -19.71 -20.10 6.99
C PHE A 56 -18.41 -20.22 6.21
N VAL A 57 -17.74 -21.36 6.33
CA VAL A 57 -16.50 -21.62 5.60
C VAL A 57 -16.80 -22.59 4.46
N LYS A 58 -16.53 -22.20 3.23
CA LYS A 58 -16.59 -23.08 2.06
C LYS A 58 -15.18 -23.37 1.56
N GLU A 59 -14.97 -24.59 1.07
CA GLU A 59 -13.75 -24.91 0.33
C GLU A 59 -13.77 -24.14 -0.99
N LEU A 60 -12.63 -23.54 -1.37
CA LEU A 60 -12.55 -22.87 -2.65
C LEU A 60 -12.48 -23.91 -3.78
N ASP A 61 -13.35 -23.75 -4.79
CA ASP A 61 -13.28 -24.50 -6.05
C ASP A 61 -11.96 -24.30 -6.80
N LYS A 62 -11.23 -23.22 -6.51
CA LYS A 62 -9.96 -22.88 -7.16
C LYS A 62 -8.89 -22.59 -6.11
N PRO A 63 -7.65 -23.10 -6.29
CA PRO A 63 -6.58 -22.84 -5.34
C PRO A 63 -6.31 -21.32 -5.26
N VAL A 64 -6.20 -20.82 -4.03
CA VAL A 64 -5.77 -19.44 -3.80
C VAL A 64 -4.34 -19.32 -4.33
N PRO A 65 -4.02 -18.29 -5.13
CA PRO A 65 -2.66 -18.10 -5.61
C PRO A 65 -1.69 -18.04 -4.43
N SER A 66 -0.53 -18.66 -4.59
CA SER A 66 0.52 -18.63 -3.56
C SER A 66 0.90 -17.18 -3.21
N LEU A 67 1.50 -16.94 -2.04
CA LEU A 67 1.91 -15.58 -1.65
C LEU A 67 2.81 -14.90 -2.70
N ALA A 68 3.70 -15.66 -3.34
CA ALA A 68 4.55 -15.18 -4.43
C ALA A 68 3.73 -14.81 -5.68
N GLU A 69 2.72 -15.62 -6.00
CA GLU A 69 1.84 -15.40 -7.14
C GLU A 69 0.89 -14.21 -6.91
N GLN A 70 0.40 -14.03 -5.68
CA GLN A 70 -0.35 -12.83 -5.30
C GLN A 70 0.50 -11.56 -5.43
N GLN A 71 1.78 -11.61 -5.03
CA GLN A 71 2.69 -10.48 -5.24
C GLN A 71 2.89 -10.19 -6.72
N ARG A 72 3.13 -11.21 -7.54
CA ARG A 72 3.24 -11.07 -9.00
C ARG A 72 1.98 -10.46 -9.62
N LEU A 73 0.80 -10.96 -9.26
CA LEU A 73 -0.49 -10.45 -9.74
C LEU A 73 -0.73 -9.00 -9.31
N ARG A 74 -0.28 -8.59 -8.11
CA ARG A 74 -0.35 -7.19 -7.68
C ARG A 74 0.61 -6.29 -8.46
N GLU A 75 1.80 -6.76 -8.79
CA GLU A 75 2.75 -6.01 -9.63
C GLU A 75 2.26 -5.89 -11.07
N GLU A 76 1.66 -6.94 -11.61
CA GLU A 76 1.07 -6.96 -12.93
C GLU A 76 -0.19 -6.09 -12.99
N ALA A 77 -1.04 -6.16 -11.96
CA ALA A 77 -2.14 -5.23 -11.77
C ALA A 77 -1.63 -3.79 -11.73
N LYS A 78 -0.59 -3.44 -10.96
CA LYS A 78 -0.03 -2.08 -10.96
C LYS A 78 0.40 -1.60 -12.35
N LYS A 79 0.87 -2.50 -13.22
CA LYS A 79 1.27 -2.16 -14.60
C LYS A 79 0.07 -2.00 -15.55
N ASN A 80 -1.01 -2.75 -15.31
CA ASN A 80 -2.15 -2.86 -16.23
C ASN A 80 -3.39 -2.06 -15.78
N LEU A 81 -3.59 -1.83 -14.47
CA LEU A 81 -4.67 -1.05 -13.86
C LEU A 81 -4.33 0.44 -13.82
N VAL A 82 -3.79 0.95 -14.92
CA VAL A 82 -3.57 2.39 -15.04
C VAL A 82 -4.83 3.00 -15.62
N ASN A 83 -5.67 3.56 -14.75
CA ASN A 83 -7.04 3.96 -15.06
C ASN A 83 -7.12 5.17 -16.04
N ILE A 84 -5.97 5.78 -16.35
CA ILE A 84 -5.84 6.93 -17.24
C ILE A 84 -4.86 6.66 -18.39
N GLY A 85 -5.26 7.06 -19.60
CA GLY A 85 -4.44 6.94 -20.81
C GLY A 85 -3.18 7.82 -20.79
N MET A 86 -2.24 7.53 -21.69
CA MET A 86 -0.96 8.26 -21.80
C MET A 86 -1.12 9.77 -22.00
N GLU A 87 -2.15 10.17 -22.77
CA GLU A 87 -2.46 11.58 -23.03
C GLU A 87 -2.90 12.31 -21.75
N GLU A 88 -3.73 11.68 -20.93
CA GLU A 88 -4.19 12.25 -19.66
C GLU A 88 -3.02 12.41 -18.67
N ARG A 89 -2.10 11.43 -18.61
CA ARG A 89 -0.85 11.58 -17.83
C ARG A 89 0.01 12.72 -18.33
N ALA A 90 0.07 12.97 -19.64
CA ALA A 90 0.82 14.09 -20.19
C ALA A 90 0.19 15.43 -19.80
N ARG A 91 -1.15 15.53 -19.85
CA ARG A 91 -1.89 16.72 -19.38
C ARG A 91 -1.64 17.00 -17.89
N ARG A 92 -1.73 15.97 -17.05
CA ARG A 92 -1.47 16.09 -15.60
C ARG A 92 -0.01 16.46 -15.30
N ARG A 93 0.96 15.88 -16.02
CA ARG A 93 2.38 16.30 -15.94
C ARG A 93 2.56 17.77 -16.27
N LYS A 94 1.94 18.23 -17.36
CA LYS A 94 1.98 19.64 -17.77
C LYS A 94 1.37 20.55 -16.71
N ALA A 95 0.21 20.19 -16.15
CA ALA A 95 -0.42 20.93 -15.07
C ALA A 95 0.47 21.00 -13.83
N GLY A 96 1.11 19.89 -13.45
CA GLY A 96 2.08 19.84 -12.35
C GLY A 96 3.27 20.79 -12.57
N TYR A 97 3.88 20.77 -13.76
CA TYR A 97 4.99 21.67 -14.09
C TYR A 97 4.59 23.15 -14.09
N ILE A 98 3.39 23.48 -14.59
CA ILE A 98 2.86 24.85 -14.51
C ILE A 98 2.70 25.26 -13.04
N GLY A 99 2.13 24.39 -12.20
CA GLY A 99 1.99 24.66 -10.77
C GLY A 99 3.33 24.88 -10.07
N TYR A 100 4.37 24.10 -10.42
CA TYR A 100 5.73 24.32 -9.90
C TYR A 100 6.31 25.66 -10.35
N ALA A 101 6.15 26.03 -11.61
CA ALA A 101 6.63 27.32 -12.12
C ALA A 101 5.97 28.49 -11.37
N VAL A 102 4.65 28.42 -11.15
CA VAL A 102 3.92 29.41 -10.34
C VAL A 102 4.46 29.45 -8.91
N THR A 103 4.67 28.29 -8.29
CA THR A 103 5.21 28.20 -6.91
C THR A 103 6.58 28.87 -6.81
N VAL A 104 7.49 28.60 -7.74
CA VAL A 104 8.83 29.21 -7.77
C VAL A 104 8.74 30.73 -7.97
N LEU A 105 7.86 31.18 -8.87
CA LEU A 105 7.62 32.62 -9.08
C LEU A 105 7.09 33.28 -7.80
N THR A 106 6.10 32.67 -7.14
CA THR A 106 5.57 33.15 -5.87
C THR A 106 6.64 33.19 -4.78
N ALA A 107 7.50 32.17 -4.69
CA ALA A 107 8.62 32.14 -3.76
C ALA A 107 9.57 33.33 -4.00
N ALA A 108 9.95 33.57 -5.26
CA ALA A 108 10.82 34.67 -5.64
C ALA A 108 10.21 36.04 -5.28
N LEU A 109 8.92 36.22 -5.52
CA LEU A 109 8.19 37.44 -5.14
C LEU A 109 8.15 37.62 -3.61
N MET A 110 7.92 36.55 -2.84
CA MET A 110 7.94 36.61 -1.38
C MET A 110 9.32 36.89 -0.78
N ILE A 111 10.41 36.61 -1.50
CA ILE A 111 11.77 37.00 -1.12
C ILE A 111 12.00 38.49 -1.40
N TYR A 112 11.52 38.97 -2.56
CA TYR A 112 11.70 40.36 -2.97
C TYR A 112 10.85 41.34 -2.15
N PHE A 113 9.60 40.99 -1.87
CA PHE A 113 8.70 41.81 -1.06
C PHE A 113 8.73 41.40 0.42
N PRO A 114 8.60 42.35 1.37
CA PRO A 114 8.56 42.04 2.80
C PRO A 114 7.22 41.40 3.19
N VAL A 115 7.04 40.13 2.82
CA VAL A 115 5.83 39.37 3.11
C VAL A 115 5.90 38.78 4.53
N PRO A 116 4.89 39.02 5.40
CA PRO A 116 4.86 38.52 6.76
C PRO A 116 4.88 36.99 6.80
N ALA A 117 5.49 36.42 7.84
CA ALA A 117 5.76 34.98 7.93
C ALA A 117 4.52 34.10 7.70
N LEU A 118 3.36 34.50 8.25
CA LEU A 118 2.13 33.73 8.11
C LEU A 118 1.60 33.71 6.66
N ALA A 119 1.77 34.81 5.91
CA ALA A 119 1.33 34.89 4.52
C ALA A 119 2.18 34.01 3.58
N ARG A 120 3.41 33.65 3.99
CA ARG A 120 4.26 32.71 3.23
C ARG A 120 3.68 31.30 3.19
N LEU A 121 2.82 30.92 4.14
CA LEU A 121 2.10 29.65 4.10
C LEU A 121 1.20 29.52 2.88
N GLY A 122 0.80 30.63 2.24
CA GLY A 122 0.04 30.62 1.00
C GLY A 122 0.74 29.88 -0.16
N ILE A 123 2.08 29.75 -0.10
CA ILE A 123 2.85 28.99 -1.09
C ILE A 123 2.53 27.48 -1.07
N PHE A 124 1.98 26.98 0.04
CA PHE A 124 1.61 25.59 0.20
C PHE A 124 0.57 25.15 -0.84
N LEU A 125 -0.38 26.02 -1.16
CA LEU A 125 -1.48 25.68 -2.07
C LEU A 125 -0.98 25.37 -3.50
N PRO A 126 -0.25 26.26 -4.20
CA PRO A 126 0.24 25.95 -5.53
C PRO A 126 1.25 24.78 -5.52
N LEU A 127 2.04 24.63 -4.46
CA LEU A 127 2.99 23.52 -4.32
C LEU A 127 2.28 22.16 -4.18
N SER A 128 1.27 22.09 -3.31
CA SER A 128 0.51 20.85 -3.06
C SER A 128 -0.28 20.41 -4.29
N LEU A 129 -0.88 21.36 -5.03
CA LEU A 129 -1.53 21.07 -6.30
C LEU A 129 -0.53 20.58 -7.36
N ALA A 130 0.63 21.24 -7.49
CA ALA A 130 1.67 20.83 -8.42
C ALA A 130 2.13 19.40 -8.15
N GLN A 131 2.42 19.08 -6.88
CA GLN A 131 2.84 17.76 -6.46
C GLN A 131 1.74 16.72 -6.68
N GLY A 132 0.48 17.05 -6.38
CA GLY A 132 -0.66 16.16 -6.60
C GLY A 132 -0.82 15.76 -8.07
N PHE A 133 -0.75 16.72 -8.99
CA PHE A 133 -0.83 16.46 -10.43
C PHE A 133 0.36 15.64 -10.95
N THR A 134 1.58 15.92 -10.47
CA THR A 134 2.77 15.15 -10.87
C THR A 134 2.73 13.73 -10.32
N ALA A 135 2.33 13.54 -9.06
CA ALA A 135 2.18 12.22 -8.45
C ALA A 135 1.12 11.39 -9.17
N SER A 136 -0.05 11.97 -9.41
CA SER A 136 -1.13 11.36 -10.20
C SER A 136 -0.67 10.94 -11.60
N ALA A 137 0.10 11.77 -12.29
CA ALA A 137 0.62 11.43 -13.61
C ALA A 137 1.65 10.29 -13.60
N ASN A 138 2.42 10.14 -12.52
CA ASN A 138 3.44 9.10 -12.38
C ASN A 138 2.85 7.77 -11.93
N GLU A 139 1.90 7.80 -10.99
CA GLU A 139 1.20 6.62 -10.48
C GLU A 139 0.10 6.16 -11.44
N GLY A 140 -0.35 7.04 -12.33
CA GLY A 140 -1.39 6.74 -13.29
C GLY A 140 -2.77 6.54 -12.66
N LEU A 141 -3.01 7.26 -11.57
CA LEU A 141 -4.29 7.48 -10.89
C LEU A 141 -4.91 8.78 -11.42
#